data_AF-A0A3D2WIT0-F1
#
_entry.id   AF-A0A3D2WIT0-F1
#
_cell.length_a   1.000
_cell.length_b   1.000
_cell.length_c   1.000
_cell.angle_alpha   90.00
_cell.angle_beta   90.00
_cell.angle_gamma   90.00
#
_symmetry.space_group_name_H-M   'P 1'
#
loop_
_entity.id
_entity.type
_entity.pdbx_description
1 polymer ?
#
loop_
_entity_poly.entity_id
_entity_poly.type
_entity_poly.pdbx_seq_one_letter_code
_entity_poly.pdbx_strand_id
1 'polypeptide(L)'
;MSNINSGDGERTAMLGYVPQYEIAAGLIYEALLNGSLEWFRVADPDAGSLDDILIATTGKLDAYQVKWAEYTDTISYADFVRDGMTKKGEKKLSLFRQLAEGWKHLNENYKERTVKVHLLHKLVPSSNPTAKVPFGDTAPKHAHFQSFLKECWFDRGWCEAGFDKVAVCWKVALLDLQKRSSFNDDQFLNFIRCCELEFNYKRPADIPITNQGQARKQDDIEKIYNLLTK
;
A
#
# COMPACT_ATOMS: atom_id res chain seq x y z
N MET A 1 26.82 -23.46 -24.67
CA MET A 1 25.49 -22.87 -24.91
C MET A 1 24.53 -23.56 -23.96
N SER A 2 24.26 -22.95 -22.82
CA SER A 2 23.35 -23.48 -21.80
C SER A 2 21.93 -23.04 -22.11
N ASN A 3 21.07 -23.99 -22.48
CA ASN A 3 19.63 -23.81 -22.57
C ASN A 3 19.10 -23.49 -21.17
N ILE A 4 18.85 -22.21 -20.89
CA ILE A 4 17.99 -21.80 -19.78
C ILE A 4 16.57 -22.15 -20.24
N ASN A 5 15.99 -23.20 -19.66
CA ASN A 5 14.59 -23.54 -19.90
C ASN A 5 13.73 -22.33 -19.52
N SER A 6 12.86 -21.90 -20.45
CA SER A 6 11.94 -20.77 -20.26
C SER A 6 11.11 -20.88 -18.97
N GLY A 7 10.78 -22.10 -18.53
CA GLY A 7 10.05 -22.36 -17.29
C GLY A 7 10.84 -22.14 -15.99
N ASP A 8 12.18 -22.20 -16.00
CA ASP A 8 12.99 -21.85 -14.81
C ASP A 8 13.10 -20.33 -14.63
N GLY A 9 13.08 -19.58 -15.73
CA GLY A 9 12.98 -18.11 -15.72
C GLY A 9 11.64 -17.62 -15.18
N GLU A 10 10.53 -18.22 -15.61
CA GLU A 10 9.18 -17.94 -15.08
C GLU A 10 9.04 -18.32 -13.61
N ARG A 11 9.52 -19.50 -13.19
CA ARG A 11 9.51 -19.92 -11.78
C ARG A 11 10.38 -19.02 -10.90
N THR A 12 11.55 -18.60 -11.37
CA THR A 12 12.44 -17.70 -10.62
C THR A 12 11.86 -16.28 -10.55
N ALA A 13 11.17 -15.82 -11.59
CA ALA A 13 10.43 -14.55 -11.56
C ALA A 13 9.23 -14.62 -10.58
N MET A 14 8.51 -15.74 -10.54
CA MET A 14 7.42 -15.99 -9.58
C MET A 14 7.89 -15.98 -8.12
N LEU A 15 9.11 -16.46 -7.82
CA LEU A 15 9.67 -16.42 -6.46
C LEU A 15 9.79 -14.99 -5.91
N GLY A 16 9.98 -13.99 -6.79
CA GLY A 16 9.98 -12.56 -6.42
C GLY A 16 8.61 -12.01 -6.03
N TYR A 17 7.53 -12.73 -6.36
CA TYR A 17 6.13 -12.33 -6.18
C TYR A 17 5.36 -13.19 -5.18
N VAL A 18 6.02 -14.09 -4.45
CA VAL A 18 5.36 -14.89 -3.40
C VAL A 18 4.55 -14.04 -2.42
N PRO A 19 5.05 -12.89 -1.91
CA PRO A 19 4.29 -12.05 -0.98
C PRO A 19 2.96 -11.54 -1.54
N GLN A 20 2.91 -11.08 -2.79
CA GLN A 20 1.68 -10.55 -3.38
C GLN A 20 0.62 -11.63 -3.60
N TYR A 21 1.02 -12.84 -4.03
CA TYR A 21 0.07 -13.93 -4.24
C TYR A 21 -0.48 -14.46 -2.91
N GLU A 22 0.34 -14.58 -1.87
CA GLU A 22 -0.12 -14.99 -0.54
C GLU A 22 -1.10 -13.97 0.06
N ILE A 23 -0.78 -12.69 -0.06
CA ILE A 23 -1.65 -11.61 0.42
C ILE A 23 -2.95 -11.58 -0.39
N ALA A 24 -2.87 -11.68 -1.73
CA ALA A 24 -4.04 -11.73 -2.59
C ALA A 24 -4.97 -12.89 -2.21
N ALA A 25 -4.41 -14.08 -1.98
CA ALA A 25 -5.19 -15.24 -1.54
C ALA A 25 -5.93 -14.97 -0.22
N GLY A 26 -5.26 -14.32 0.74
CA GLY A 26 -5.89 -13.89 1.99
C GLY A 26 -7.04 -12.90 1.79
N LEU A 27 -6.83 -11.88 0.96
CA LEU A 27 -7.86 -10.85 0.67
C LEU A 27 -9.07 -11.44 -0.08
N ILE A 28 -8.82 -12.33 -1.05
CA ILE A 28 -9.86 -13.04 -1.81
C ILE A 28 -10.67 -13.93 -0.87
N TYR A 29 -10.00 -14.67 0.03
CA TYR A 29 -10.67 -15.51 1.01
C TYR A 29 -11.64 -14.70 1.88
N GLU A 30 -11.21 -13.55 2.42
CA GLU A 30 -12.09 -12.68 3.21
C GLU A 30 -13.28 -12.16 2.39
N ALA A 31 -13.06 -11.74 1.14
CA ALA A 31 -14.13 -11.25 0.28
C ALA A 31 -15.15 -12.36 -0.10
N LEU A 32 -14.67 -13.60 -0.29
CA LEU A 32 -15.53 -14.77 -0.50
C LEU A 32 -16.35 -15.10 0.73
N LEU A 33 -15.74 -15.10 1.92
CA LEU A 33 -16.45 -15.35 3.18
C LEU A 33 -17.54 -14.32 3.44
N ASN A 34 -17.29 -13.06 3.09
CA ASN A 34 -18.26 -11.98 3.24
C ASN A 34 -19.34 -11.99 2.15
N GLY A 35 -19.24 -12.88 1.15
CA GLY A 35 -20.18 -12.96 0.02
C GLY A 35 -20.20 -11.69 -0.85
N SER A 36 -19.13 -10.89 -0.81
CA SER A 36 -19.07 -9.57 -1.44
C SER A 36 -18.16 -9.49 -2.67
N LEU A 37 -17.39 -10.55 -2.95
CA LEU A 37 -16.44 -10.58 -4.06
C LEU A 37 -17.18 -10.55 -5.40
N GLU A 38 -16.85 -9.58 -6.25
CA GLU A 38 -17.33 -9.51 -7.63
C GLU A 38 -16.27 -10.01 -8.62
N TRP A 39 -15.04 -9.50 -8.49
CA TRP A 39 -13.88 -9.95 -9.25
C TRP A 39 -12.58 -9.54 -8.55
N PHE A 40 -11.47 -10.13 -8.96
CA PHE A 40 -10.14 -9.71 -8.55
C PHE A 40 -9.16 -9.77 -9.73
N ARG A 41 -8.05 -9.05 -9.61
CA ARG A 41 -6.89 -9.17 -10.50
C ARG A 41 -5.62 -9.16 -9.68
N VAL A 42 -4.60 -9.88 -10.12
CA VAL A 42 -3.28 -9.94 -9.46
C VAL A 42 -2.23 -9.73 -10.54
N ALA A 43 -1.25 -8.86 -10.27
CA ALA A 43 -0.25 -8.41 -11.25
C ALA A 43 -0.90 -7.87 -12.54
N ASP A 44 -1.84 -6.93 -12.40
CA ASP A 44 -2.56 -6.31 -13.52
C ASP A 44 -1.75 -5.16 -14.16
N PRO A 45 -1.16 -5.34 -15.35
CA PRO A 45 -0.33 -4.31 -15.97
C PRO A 45 -1.12 -3.04 -16.34
N ASP A 46 -2.45 -3.13 -16.46
CA ASP A 46 -3.31 -2.00 -16.84
C ASP A 46 -3.66 -1.08 -15.65
N ALA A 47 -3.34 -1.50 -14.42
CA ALA A 47 -3.64 -0.77 -13.20
C ALA A 47 -2.60 0.31 -12.83
N GLY A 48 -1.59 0.52 -13.68
CA GLY A 48 -0.54 1.51 -13.47
C GLY A 48 0.41 1.09 -12.34
N SER A 49 0.67 1.99 -11.37
CA SER A 49 1.58 1.68 -10.24
C SER A 49 0.93 0.88 -9.10
N LEU A 50 -0.37 0.59 -9.19
CA LEU A 50 -1.15 -0.20 -8.24
C LEU A 50 -1.60 -1.50 -8.89
N ASP A 51 -0.63 -2.21 -9.44
CA ASP A 51 -0.77 -3.42 -10.24
C ASP A 51 -0.73 -4.72 -9.43
N ASP A 52 -0.22 -4.69 -8.21
CA ASP A 52 0.02 -5.92 -7.45
C ASP A 52 -1.28 -6.70 -7.18
N ILE A 53 -2.33 -6.06 -6.65
CA ILE A 53 -3.62 -6.71 -6.33
C ILE A 53 -4.79 -5.73 -6.47
N LEU A 54 -5.85 -6.14 -7.17
CA LEU A 54 -7.14 -5.44 -7.22
C LEU A 54 -8.24 -6.37 -6.70
N ILE A 55 -9.03 -5.90 -5.74
CA ILE A 55 -10.21 -6.61 -5.22
C ILE A 55 -11.45 -5.71 -5.42
N ALA A 56 -12.38 -6.17 -6.24
CA ALA A 56 -13.65 -5.49 -6.45
C ALA A 56 -14.75 -6.16 -5.63
N THR A 57 -15.45 -5.31 -4.87
CA THR A 57 -16.66 -5.67 -4.13
C THR A 57 -17.76 -4.67 -4.47
N THR A 58 -18.99 -4.91 -4.03
CA THR A 58 -20.12 -4.04 -4.38
C THR A 58 -19.87 -2.57 -4.04
N GLY A 59 -19.81 -1.73 -5.08
CA GLY A 59 -19.59 -0.29 -4.99
C GLY A 59 -18.16 0.13 -4.62
N LYS A 60 -17.21 -0.79 -4.53
CA LYS A 60 -15.84 -0.52 -4.05
C LYS A 60 -14.78 -1.24 -4.89
N LEU A 61 -13.61 -0.61 -5.01
CA LEU A 61 -12.40 -1.20 -5.56
C LEU A 61 -11.25 -0.95 -4.57
N ASP A 62 -10.68 -2.00 -4.00
CA ASP A 62 -9.46 -1.92 -3.20
C ASP A 62 -8.25 -2.31 -4.06
N ALA A 63 -7.31 -1.38 -4.22
CA ALA A 63 -6.08 -1.56 -4.98
C ALA A 63 -4.87 -1.57 -4.05
N TYR A 64 -4.10 -2.65 -4.06
CA TYR A 64 -2.99 -2.84 -3.13
C TYR A 64 -1.67 -2.78 -3.88
N GLN A 65 -0.72 -2.07 -3.29
CA GLN A 65 0.68 -2.13 -3.63
C GLN A 65 1.45 -2.82 -2.50
N VAL A 66 2.17 -3.88 -2.84
CA VAL A 66 2.94 -4.71 -1.91
C VAL A 66 4.42 -4.37 -2.02
N LYS A 67 5.04 -4.02 -0.88
CA LYS A 67 6.47 -3.77 -0.77
C LYS A 67 7.08 -4.68 0.29
N TRP A 68 7.75 -5.72 -0.20
CA TRP A 68 8.37 -6.75 0.64
C TRP A 68 9.89 -6.61 0.69
N ALA A 69 10.46 -7.02 1.82
CA ALA A 69 11.90 -7.09 2.05
C ALA A 69 12.22 -8.43 2.73
N GLU A 70 13.44 -8.94 2.54
CA GLU A 70 13.88 -10.17 3.20
C GLU A 70 13.92 -9.97 4.73
N TYR A 71 14.57 -8.89 5.17
CA TYR A 71 14.71 -8.52 6.57
C TYR A 71 13.70 -7.44 6.99
N THR A 72 13.37 -7.42 8.28
CA THR A 72 12.62 -6.31 8.88
C THR A 72 13.59 -5.18 9.19
N ASP A 73 13.33 -3.99 8.65
CA ASP A 73 14.07 -2.76 8.88
C ASP A 73 13.07 -1.60 9.02
N THR A 74 13.59 -0.38 9.11
CA THR A 74 12.80 0.85 9.18
C THR A 74 12.67 1.54 7.84
N ILE A 75 11.56 2.24 7.65
CA ILE A 75 11.33 3.16 6.52
C ILE A 75 11.15 4.58 7.06
N SER A 76 11.89 5.54 6.51
CA SER A 76 11.73 6.96 6.88
C SER A 76 10.69 7.66 6.01
N TYR A 77 10.23 8.84 6.45
CA TYR A 77 9.41 9.72 5.61
C TYR A 77 10.11 10.05 4.28
N ALA A 78 11.42 10.30 4.32
CA ALA A 78 12.20 10.60 3.13
C ALA A 78 12.19 9.44 2.13
N ASP A 79 12.30 8.19 2.59
CA ASP A 79 12.21 7.01 1.72
C ASP A 79 10.81 6.87 1.09
N PHE A 80 9.77 7.22 1.84
CA PHE A 80 8.37 7.17 1.38
C PHE A 80 8.06 8.19 0.27
N VAL A 81 8.66 9.39 0.34
CA VAL A 81 8.32 10.52 -0.56
C VAL A 81 9.39 10.85 -1.62
N ARG A 82 10.55 10.18 -1.59
CA ARG A 82 11.66 10.44 -2.52
C ARG A 82 11.47 9.69 -3.82
N ASP A 83 11.36 10.44 -4.92
CA ASP A 83 11.49 9.90 -6.27
C ASP A 83 12.94 9.41 -6.47
N GLY A 84 13.10 8.34 -7.22
CA GLY A 84 14.39 7.75 -7.57
C GLY A 84 14.57 7.61 -9.07
N MET A 85 15.57 6.81 -9.44
CA MET A 85 15.86 6.45 -10.83
C MET A 85 15.97 4.93 -10.93
N THR A 86 15.48 4.35 -12.02
CA THR A 86 15.71 2.94 -12.34
C THR A 86 17.16 2.72 -12.76
N LYS A 87 17.62 1.46 -12.81
CA LYS A 87 18.96 1.13 -13.35
C LYS A 87 19.16 1.59 -14.79
N LYS A 88 18.06 1.81 -15.53
CA LYS A 88 18.06 2.31 -16.91
C LYS A 88 18.01 3.84 -17.00
N GLY A 89 18.04 4.55 -15.87
CA GLY A 89 17.97 6.01 -15.85
C GLY A 89 16.56 6.57 -16.08
N GLU A 90 15.51 5.77 -15.91
CA GLU A 90 14.14 6.25 -15.98
C GLU A 90 13.70 6.75 -14.60
N LYS A 91 12.81 7.74 -14.57
CA LYS A 91 12.26 8.24 -13.32
C LYS A 91 11.46 7.14 -12.63
N LYS A 92 11.81 6.85 -11.36
CA LYS A 92 11.02 5.98 -10.48
C LYS A 92 10.26 6.87 -9.50
N LEU A 93 8.94 6.84 -9.56
CA LEU A 93 8.10 7.58 -8.63
C LEU A 93 8.32 7.10 -7.18
N SER A 94 8.20 8.00 -6.21
CA SER A 94 8.09 7.66 -4.79
C SER A 94 6.88 6.79 -4.49
N LEU A 95 6.88 6.08 -3.37
CA LEU A 95 5.74 5.27 -2.93
C LEU A 95 4.47 6.12 -2.81
N PHE A 96 4.59 7.30 -2.20
CA PHE A 96 3.49 8.23 -2.07
C PHE A 96 2.89 8.63 -3.44
N ARG A 97 3.74 8.96 -4.42
CA ARG A 97 3.27 9.34 -5.75
C ARG A 97 2.67 8.19 -6.54
N GLN A 98 3.19 6.99 -6.39
CA GLN A 98 2.60 5.78 -6.99
C GLN A 98 1.16 5.57 -6.49
N LEU A 99 0.91 5.74 -5.19
CA LEU A 99 -0.43 5.67 -4.61
C LEU A 99 -1.35 6.77 -5.13
N ALA A 100 -0.88 8.02 -5.16
CA ALA A 100 -1.68 9.15 -5.62
C ALA A 100 -2.03 9.06 -7.11
N GLU A 101 -1.04 8.82 -7.97
CA GLU A 101 -1.24 8.69 -9.41
C GLU A 101 -2.09 7.46 -9.75
N GLY A 102 -1.88 6.34 -9.05
CA GLY A 102 -2.70 5.13 -9.18
C GLY A 102 -4.15 5.34 -8.73
N TRP A 103 -4.38 5.99 -7.59
CA TRP A 103 -5.74 6.33 -7.14
C TRP A 103 -6.47 7.20 -8.17
N LYS A 104 -5.82 8.23 -8.70
CA LYS A 104 -6.40 9.10 -9.71
C LYS A 104 -6.76 8.31 -10.98
N HIS A 105 -5.82 7.52 -11.51
CA HIS A 105 -6.03 6.67 -12.68
C HIS A 105 -7.20 5.72 -12.49
N LEU A 106 -7.26 5.02 -11.35
CA LEU A 106 -8.35 4.08 -11.07
C LEU A 106 -9.71 4.78 -10.93
N ASN A 107 -9.81 5.96 -10.31
CA ASN A 107 -11.08 6.71 -10.23
C ASN A 107 -11.56 7.18 -11.61
N GLU A 108 -10.65 7.47 -12.53
CA GLU A 108 -11.01 7.83 -13.91
C GLU A 108 -11.60 6.65 -14.68
N ASN A 109 -11.14 5.43 -14.39
CA ASN A 109 -11.53 4.19 -15.07
C ASN A 109 -12.69 3.43 -14.42
N TYR A 110 -12.91 3.59 -13.11
CA TYR A 110 -13.92 2.86 -12.32
C TYR A 110 -14.87 3.84 -11.60
N LYS A 111 -15.59 4.66 -12.37
CA LYS A 111 -16.43 5.76 -11.85
C LYS A 111 -17.62 5.28 -11.02
N GLU A 112 -18.02 4.03 -11.18
CA GLU A 112 -19.11 3.40 -10.44
C GLU A 112 -18.69 2.87 -9.06
N ARG A 113 -17.40 2.99 -8.71
CA ARG A 113 -16.83 2.45 -7.47
C ARG A 113 -16.11 3.53 -6.67
N THR A 114 -16.19 3.38 -5.35
CA THR A 114 -15.25 4.06 -4.46
C THR A 114 -13.91 3.34 -4.50
N VAL A 115 -12.88 3.99 -5.04
CA VAL A 115 -11.53 3.43 -5.07
C VAL A 115 -10.81 3.73 -3.75
N LYS A 116 -10.30 2.68 -3.11
CA LYS A 116 -9.34 2.76 -2.01
C LYS A 116 -8.00 2.18 -2.45
N VAL A 117 -6.92 2.80 -1.99
CA VAL A 117 -5.56 2.37 -2.29
C VAL A 117 -4.81 2.04 -1.02
N HIS A 118 -4.06 0.95 -1.06
CA HIS A 118 -3.39 0.37 0.10
C HIS A 118 -1.91 0.21 -0.20
N LEU A 119 -1.05 0.70 0.69
CA LEU A 119 0.36 0.31 0.71
C LEU A 119 0.58 -0.71 1.80
N LEU A 120 0.85 -1.95 1.41
CA LEU A 120 1.25 -3.02 2.32
C LEU A 120 2.77 -3.10 2.34
N HIS A 121 3.38 -2.76 3.48
CA HIS A 121 4.83 -2.69 3.59
C HIS A 121 5.35 -3.47 4.79
N LYS A 122 6.35 -4.34 4.57
CA LYS A 122 7.00 -5.11 5.65
C LYS A 122 7.73 -4.23 6.67
N LEU A 123 8.32 -3.12 6.21
CA LEU A 123 9.18 -2.28 7.04
C LEU A 123 8.37 -1.51 8.08
N VAL A 124 9.00 -1.21 9.21
CA VAL A 124 8.41 -0.45 10.32
C VAL A 124 8.64 1.05 10.08
N PRO A 125 7.67 1.95 10.30
CA PRO A 125 7.91 3.37 10.18
C PRO A 125 8.95 3.81 11.20
N SER A 126 9.97 4.57 10.76
CA SER A 126 11.07 4.97 11.62
C SER A 126 10.59 5.83 12.79
N SER A 127 11.06 5.49 13.99
CA SER A 127 10.93 6.29 15.21
C SER A 127 12.16 7.19 15.46
N ASN A 128 13.11 7.24 14.53
CA ASN A 128 14.30 8.05 14.66
C ASN A 128 13.96 9.55 14.48
N PRO A 129 14.13 10.40 15.50
CA PRO A 129 13.79 11.83 15.40
C PRO A 129 14.70 12.61 14.45
N THR A 130 15.84 12.05 14.03
CA THR A 130 16.69 12.70 13.01
C THR A 130 16.20 12.44 11.59
N ALA A 131 15.25 11.52 11.40
CA ALA A 131 14.58 11.27 10.13
C ALA A 131 13.57 12.39 9.86
N LYS A 132 14.08 13.49 9.28
CA LYS A 132 13.41 14.78 9.03
C LYS A 132 12.03 14.66 8.37
N VAL A 133 10.98 14.53 9.17
CA VAL A 133 9.61 14.82 8.73
C VAL A 133 9.43 16.34 8.74
N PRO A 134 8.90 16.96 7.66
CA PRO A 134 8.61 18.39 7.69
C PRO A 134 7.56 18.71 8.76
N PHE A 135 7.81 19.72 9.60
CA PHE A 135 6.84 20.22 10.57
C PHE A 135 6.79 21.75 10.53
N GLY A 136 5.70 22.33 11.05
CA GLY A 136 5.49 23.78 11.12
C GLY A 136 6.35 24.49 12.17
N ASP A 137 6.05 25.76 12.44
CA ASP A 137 6.80 26.56 13.43
C ASP A 137 6.76 25.97 14.83
N THR A 138 5.70 25.22 15.14
CA THR A 138 5.59 24.42 16.36
C THR A 138 5.99 22.98 16.06
N ALA A 139 7.09 22.51 16.64
CA ALA A 139 7.53 21.12 16.51
C ALA A 139 6.55 20.17 17.24
N PRO A 140 6.26 18.99 16.68
CA PRO A 140 5.55 17.93 17.40
C PRO A 140 6.43 17.41 18.55
N LYS A 141 5.81 16.77 19.55
CA LYS A 141 6.54 16.13 20.66
C LYS A 141 7.56 15.10 20.15
N HIS A 142 7.21 14.40 19.07
CA HIS A 142 8.02 13.39 18.44
C HIS A 142 8.07 13.61 16.92
N ALA A 143 9.18 14.16 16.42
CA ALA A 143 9.35 14.53 15.01
C ALA A 143 9.89 13.37 14.15
N HIS A 144 9.17 12.24 14.11
CA HIS A 144 9.54 11.08 13.30
C HIS A 144 8.32 10.49 12.58
N PHE A 145 8.58 9.62 11.59
CA PHE A 145 7.54 9.15 10.67
C PHE A 145 6.42 8.38 11.37
N GLN A 146 6.76 7.56 12.36
CA GLN A 146 5.75 6.83 13.15
C GLN A 146 4.77 7.78 13.88
N SER A 147 5.22 8.93 14.36
CA SER A 147 4.35 9.91 15.03
C SER A 147 3.50 10.69 14.05
N PHE A 148 4.04 11.06 12.89
CA PHE A 148 3.23 11.64 11.81
C PHE A 148 2.09 10.71 11.41
N LEU A 149 2.37 9.42 11.22
CA LEU A 149 1.34 8.44 10.87
C LEU A 149 0.28 8.34 11.98
N LYS A 150 0.70 8.21 13.23
CA LYS A 150 -0.21 8.06 14.38
C LYS A 150 -1.07 9.31 14.63
N GLU A 151 -0.44 10.47 14.68
CA GLU A 151 -1.05 11.72 15.14
C GLU A 151 -1.76 12.50 14.01
N CYS A 152 -1.49 12.16 12.74
CA CYS A 152 -2.03 12.91 11.60
C CYS A 152 -2.65 12.03 10.51
N TRP A 153 -2.00 10.94 10.09
CA TRP A 153 -2.49 10.14 8.96
C TRP A 153 -3.60 9.16 9.34
N PHE A 154 -3.44 8.46 10.46
CA PHE A 154 -4.44 7.52 10.97
C PHE A 154 -5.55 8.25 11.73
N ASP A 155 -5.21 9.32 12.45
CA ASP A 155 -6.19 10.27 12.97
C ASP A 155 -6.51 11.36 11.93
N ARG A 156 -7.20 10.94 10.86
CA ARG A 156 -7.56 11.80 9.72
C ARG A 156 -8.98 12.37 9.79
N GLY A 157 -9.54 12.52 10.99
CA GLY A 157 -10.86 13.15 11.17
C GLY A 157 -10.92 14.59 10.66
N TRP A 158 -9.77 15.26 10.57
CA TRP A 158 -9.64 16.59 9.96
C TRP A 158 -10.02 16.62 8.47
N CYS A 159 -10.02 15.49 7.75
CA CYS A 159 -10.46 15.46 6.36
C CYS A 159 -11.93 15.91 6.19
N GLU A 160 -12.78 15.78 7.22
CA GLU A 160 -14.18 16.24 7.22
C GLU A 160 -14.32 17.76 7.31
N ALA A 161 -13.37 18.42 7.96
CA ALA A 161 -13.43 19.85 8.25
C ALA A 161 -12.39 20.66 7.47
N GLY A 162 -11.52 20.00 6.71
CA GLY A 162 -10.46 20.61 5.91
C GLY A 162 -9.16 20.87 6.67
N PHE A 163 -8.17 21.41 5.95
CA PHE A 163 -6.80 21.63 6.43
C PHE A 163 -6.68 22.52 7.67
N ASP A 164 -7.68 23.34 7.97
CA ASP A 164 -7.67 24.23 9.13
C ASP A 164 -7.86 23.51 10.47
N LYS A 165 -8.30 22.25 10.44
CA LYS A 165 -8.41 21.41 11.64
C LYS A 165 -7.22 20.47 11.85
N VAL A 166 -6.26 20.46 10.94
CA VAL A 166 -5.01 19.71 11.11
C VAL A 166 -4.21 20.31 12.27
N ALA A 167 -3.60 19.46 13.10
CA ALA A 167 -2.62 19.91 14.09
C ALA A 167 -1.51 20.73 13.41
N VAL A 168 -1.29 21.96 13.87
CA VAL A 168 -0.40 22.94 13.21
C VAL A 168 1.01 22.37 12.94
N CYS A 169 1.51 21.53 13.85
CA CYS A 169 2.81 20.87 13.71
C CYS A 169 2.91 20.00 12.44
N TRP A 170 1.84 19.34 12.00
CA TRP A 170 1.86 18.41 10.86
C TRP A 170 1.39 19.02 9.53
N LYS A 171 0.88 20.26 9.54
CA LYS A 171 0.37 20.94 8.32
C LYS A 171 1.43 21.02 7.21
N VAL A 172 2.71 21.26 7.57
CA VAL A 172 3.81 21.34 6.58
C VAL A 172 4.09 19.98 5.92
N ALA A 173 4.01 18.86 6.66
CA ALA A 173 4.12 17.53 6.06
C ALA A 173 2.99 17.27 5.06
N LEU A 174 1.74 17.62 5.41
CA LEU A 174 0.62 17.43 4.49
C LEU A 174 0.73 18.31 3.23
N LEU A 175 1.18 19.55 3.36
CA LEU A 175 1.43 20.43 2.22
C LEU A 175 2.57 19.91 1.32
N ASP A 176 3.62 19.30 1.89
CA ASP A 176 4.66 18.61 1.12
C ASP A 176 4.07 17.43 0.33
N LEU A 177 3.23 16.60 0.96
CA LEU A 177 2.54 15.50 0.30
C LEU A 177 1.59 15.99 -0.81
N GLN A 178 0.77 17.01 -0.54
CA GLN A 178 -0.14 17.60 -1.55
C GLN A 178 0.62 18.13 -2.76
N LYS A 179 1.73 18.85 -2.52
CA LYS A 179 2.60 19.33 -3.59
C LYS A 179 3.15 18.18 -4.42
N ARG A 180 3.52 17.06 -3.80
CA ARG A 180 4.07 15.88 -4.50
C ARG A 180 3.02 15.14 -5.33
N SER A 181 1.76 15.08 -4.88
CA SER A 181 0.68 14.47 -5.66
C SER A 181 0.16 15.38 -6.78
N SER A 182 0.47 16.68 -6.73
CA SER A 182 -0.09 17.69 -7.65
C SER A 182 -1.62 17.77 -7.59
N PHE A 183 -2.20 17.44 -6.42
CA PHE A 183 -3.63 17.54 -6.17
C PHE A 183 -4.00 18.93 -5.64
N ASN A 184 -5.18 19.41 -6.03
CA ASN A 184 -5.81 20.53 -5.32
C ASN A 184 -6.31 20.06 -3.93
N ASP A 185 -6.87 20.98 -3.14
CA ASP A 185 -7.29 20.70 -1.76
C ASP A 185 -8.34 19.58 -1.71
N ASP A 186 -9.40 19.65 -2.53
CA ASP A 186 -10.47 18.66 -2.54
C ASP A 186 -9.99 17.27 -2.97
N GLN A 187 -9.18 17.21 -4.04
CA GLN A 187 -8.58 15.98 -4.52
C GLN A 187 -7.69 15.35 -3.45
N PHE A 188 -6.89 16.17 -2.76
CA PHE A 188 -6.00 15.68 -1.72
C PHE A 188 -6.78 15.16 -0.51
N LEU A 189 -7.78 15.89 -0.03
CA LEU A 189 -8.63 15.44 1.08
C LEU A 189 -9.34 14.12 0.75
N ASN A 190 -9.86 13.99 -0.46
CA ASN A 190 -10.48 12.74 -0.95
C ASN A 190 -9.48 11.60 -1.04
N PHE A 191 -8.28 11.86 -1.55
CA PHE A 191 -7.22 10.87 -1.61
C PHE A 191 -6.81 10.36 -0.23
N ILE A 192 -6.60 11.24 0.75
CA ILE A 192 -6.21 10.85 2.12
C ILE A 192 -7.26 9.95 2.77
N ARG A 193 -8.56 10.21 2.54
CA ARG A 193 -9.66 9.35 3.04
C ARG A 193 -9.63 7.95 2.43
N CYS A 194 -9.10 7.82 1.22
CA CYS A 194 -9.06 6.58 0.46
C CYS A 194 -7.68 5.90 0.46
N CYS A 195 -6.68 6.45 1.16
CA CYS A 195 -5.32 5.92 1.15
C CYS A 195 -4.94 5.30 2.50
N GLU A 196 -4.84 3.98 2.52
CA GLU A 196 -4.41 3.20 3.68
C GLU A 196 -2.92 2.90 3.60
N LEU A 197 -2.21 3.15 4.70
CA LEU A 197 -0.79 2.87 4.84
C LEU A 197 -0.57 1.81 5.93
N GLU A 198 -0.23 0.60 5.51
CA GLU A 198 -0.17 -0.57 6.37
C GLU A 198 1.28 -1.07 6.48
N PHE A 199 2.02 -0.48 7.42
CA PHE A 199 3.41 -0.82 7.70
C PHE A 199 3.54 -1.94 8.74
N ASN A 200 4.73 -2.56 8.81
CA ASN A 200 4.97 -3.77 9.61
C ASN A 200 3.97 -4.90 9.29
N TYR A 201 3.51 -4.95 8.04
CA TYR A 201 2.49 -5.90 7.60
C TYR A 201 2.99 -7.34 7.75
N LYS A 202 2.10 -8.23 8.20
CA LYS A 202 2.36 -9.68 8.33
C LYS A 202 1.58 -10.41 7.26
N ARG A 203 2.25 -11.23 6.46
CA ARG A 203 1.56 -12.07 5.47
C ARG A 203 0.75 -13.14 6.19
N PRO A 204 -0.28 -13.72 5.53
CA PRO A 204 -1.02 -14.84 6.12
C PRO A 204 -0.10 -15.94 6.66
N ALA A 205 0.94 -16.31 5.93
CA ALA A 205 1.93 -17.32 6.34
C ALA A 205 2.76 -16.94 7.59
N ASP A 206 2.86 -15.65 7.92
CA ASP A 206 3.61 -15.16 9.08
C ASP A 206 2.73 -15.09 10.35
N ILE A 207 1.42 -15.36 10.26
CA ILE A 207 0.48 -15.30 11.38
C ILE A 207 0.48 -16.63 12.14
N PRO A 208 0.76 -16.64 13.46
CA PRO A 208 0.74 -17.88 14.25
C PRO A 208 -0.64 -18.53 14.29
N ILE A 209 -0.67 -19.84 14.03
CA ILE A 209 -1.87 -20.67 14.19
C ILE A 209 -1.98 -21.10 15.66
N THR A 210 -3.02 -20.63 16.33
CA THR A 210 -3.27 -20.89 17.76
C THR A 210 -4.53 -21.73 18.01
N ASN A 211 -5.36 -21.95 16.99
CA ASN A 211 -6.59 -22.74 17.10
C ASN A 211 -6.99 -23.39 15.76
N GLN A 212 -7.96 -24.31 15.82
CA GLN A 212 -8.44 -25.05 14.64
C GLN A 212 -9.11 -24.16 13.59
N GLY A 213 -9.78 -23.08 13.99
CA GLY A 213 -10.39 -22.15 13.04
C GLY A 213 -9.34 -21.44 12.19
N GLN A 214 -8.24 -21.00 12.82
CA GLN A 214 -7.09 -20.41 12.14
C GLN A 214 -6.38 -21.42 11.24
N ALA A 215 -6.26 -22.69 11.66
CA ALA A 215 -5.68 -23.74 10.82
C ALA A 215 -6.49 -23.93 9.52
N ARG A 216 -7.82 -24.06 9.63
CA ARG A 216 -8.70 -24.20 8.45
C ARG A 216 -8.62 -22.98 7.53
N LYS A 217 -8.61 -21.77 8.10
CA LYS A 217 -8.43 -20.53 7.34
C LYS A 217 -7.12 -20.56 6.55
N GLN A 218 -6.02 -20.98 7.18
CA GLN A 218 -4.72 -21.06 6.51
C GLN A 218 -4.73 -22.09 5.37
N ASP A 219 -5.33 -23.26 5.58
CA ASP A 219 -5.47 -24.29 4.54
C ASP A 219 -6.27 -23.78 3.34
N ASP A 220 -7.33 -23.00 3.56
CA ASP A 220 -8.15 -22.45 2.49
C ASP A 220 -7.44 -21.32 1.73
N ILE A 221 -6.70 -20.45 2.44
CA ILE A 221 -5.84 -19.44 1.82
C ILE A 221 -4.75 -20.12 0.97
N GLU A 222 -4.14 -21.21 1.45
CA GLU A 222 -3.13 -21.96 0.70
C GLU A 222 -3.71 -22.56 -0.58
N LYS A 223 -4.95 -23.08 -0.56
CA LYS A 223 -5.64 -23.55 -1.77
C LYS A 223 -5.83 -22.43 -2.78
N ILE A 224 -6.26 -21.24 -2.34
CA ILE A 224 -6.44 -20.09 -3.24
C ILE A 224 -5.07 -19.65 -3.80
N TYR A 225 -4.05 -19.54 -2.95
CA TYR A 225 -2.69 -19.21 -3.37
C TYR A 225 -2.21 -20.16 -4.48
N ASN A 226 -2.36 -21.47 -4.28
CA ASN A 226 -1.98 -22.48 -5.27
C ASN A 226 -2.79 -22.40 -6.57
N LEU A 227 -3.95 -21.74 -6.60
CA LEU A 227 -4.68 -21.45 -7.84
C LEU A 227 -4.17 -20.20 -8.55
N LEU A 228 -3.68 -19.20 -7.80
CA LEU A 228 -3.11 -17.97 -8.35
C LEU A 228 -1.72 -18.18 -8.96
N THR A 229 -1.00 -19.20 -8.51
CA THR A 229 0.39 -19.48 -8.92
C THR A 229 0.54 -20.69 -9.83
N LYS A 230 -0.53 -21.16 -10.46
CA LYS A 230 -0.51 -22.24 -11.47
C LYS A 230 -0.50 -21.66 -12.86
#